data_AF-A0A9X2ZSX1-F1
#
_entry.id   AF-A0A9X2ZSX1-F1
#
_cell.length_a   1.000
_cell.length_b   1.000
_cell.length_c   1.000
_cell.angle_alpha   90.00
_cell.angle_beta   90.00
_cell.angle_gamma   90.00
#
_symmetry.space_group_name_H-M   'P 1'
#
loop_
_entity.id
_entity.type
_entity.pdbx_description
1 polymer ?
#
loop_
_entity_poly.entity_id
_entity_poly.type
_entity_poly.pdbx_seq_one_letter_code
_entity_poly.pdbx_strand_id
1 'polypeptide(L)'
;MTYNGTQTLTRTNSDSAAGWHYDGSSFTTVVQLPEAFVRDTTTLEVTFPAAMDDLRLDGMRGYTARLHRGMDLLNSLWEDDWTPETMIDLYQTGRRIELRPQAAERELTTFHDELPRVLDELPALEGNDRTTQRAINHMHSPFDRAGQPLPDVSAPDEASTN
;
A
#
# COMPACT_ATOMS: atom_id res chain seq x y z
N MET A 1 -11.64 -12.77 -11.69
CA MET A 1 -10.39 -13.53 -11.77
C MET A 1 -10.73 -15.00 -11.90
N THR A 2 -10.13 -15.67 -12.88
CA THR A 2 -10.31 -17.10 -13.12
C THR A 2 -8.94 -17.79 -13.18
N TYR A 3 -8.89 -19.07 -12.80
CA TYR A 3 -7.74 -19.92 -13.07
C TYR A 3 -8.18 -21.11 -13.93
N ASN A 4 -7.27 -21.59 -14.78
CA ASN A 4 -7.54 -22.65 -15.77
C ASN A 4 -8.79 -22.38 -16.63
N GLY A 5 -9.06 -21.11 -16.94
CA GLY A 5 -10.13 -20.66 -17.85
C GLY A 5 -11.57 -20.87 -17.36
N THR A 6 -11.82 -21.54 -16.22
CA THR A 6 -13.17 -21.95 -15.81
C THR A 6 -13.49 -21.74 -14.33
N GLN A 7 -12.49 -21.70 -13.45
CA GLN A 7 -12.74 -21.64 -12.01
C GLN A 7 -12.70 -20.20 -11.51
N THR A 8 -13.85 -19.70 -11.04
CA THR A 8 -14.00 -18.37 -10.44
C THR A 8 -13.53 -18.39 -9.00
N LEU A 9 -12.61 -17.49 -8.66
CA LEU A 9 -12.17 -17.28 -7.28
C LEU A 9 -13.15 -16.34 -6.56
N THR A 10 -13.64 -16.77 -5.40
CA THR A 10 -14.51 -15.97 -4.53
C THR A 10 -13.70 -15.21 -3.48
N ARG A 11 -14.29 -14.14 -2.93
CA ARG A 11 -13.69 -13.44 -1.81
C ARG A 11 -13.69 -14.35 -0.58
N THR A 12 -12.56 -14.41 0.10
CA THR A 12 -12.40 -15.10 1.39
C THR A 12 -11.87 -14.13 2.46
N ASN A 13 -12.12 -14.42 3.72
CA ASN A 13 -11.51 -13.74 4.88
C ASN A 13 -10.42 -14.60 5.54
N SER A 14 -10.08 -15.74 4.93
CA SER A 14 -9.03 -16.65 5.39
C SER A 14 -7.84 -16.58 4.45
N ASP A 15 -6.66 -16.36 5.02
CA ASP A 15 -5.39 -16.24 4.30
C ASP A 15 -4.95 -17.55 3.61
N SER A 16 -5.53 -18.70 4.00
CA SER A 16 -5.16 -20.02 3.49
C SER A 16 -6.24 -20.69 2.65
N ALA A 17 -7.46 -20.14 2.61
CA ALA A 17 -8.55 -20.70 1.83
C ALA A 17 -8.41 -20.31 0.34
N ALA A 18 -8.77 -21.22 -0.56
CA ALA A 18 -8.83 -20.90 -1.98
C ALA A 18 -9.78 -19.71 -2.23
N GLY A 19 -9.32 -18.72 -2.97
CA GLY A 19 -10.05 -17.48 -3.20
C GLY A 19 -9.13 -16.27 -3.33
N TRP A 20 -9.69 -15.09 -3.16
CA TRP A 20 -8.93 -13.84 -3.09
C TRP A 20 -9.33 -13.04 -1.85
N HIS A 21 -8.41 -12.24 -1.33
CA HIS A 21 -8.69 -11.28 -0.27
C HIS A 21 -7.87 -10.00 -0.47
N TYR A 22 -8.33 -8.92 0.15
CA TYR A 22 -7.61 -7.66 0.24
C TYR A 22 -7.64 -7.20 1.69
N ASP A 23 -6.48 -6.87 2.25
CA ASP A 23 -6.32 -6.54 3.68
C ASP A 23 -6.20 -5.04 3.97
N GLY A 24 -6.50 -4.20 2.97
CA GLY A 24 -6.29 -2.75 3.05
C GLY A 24 -4.95 -2.29 2.49
N SER A 25 -4.02 -3.20 2.21
CA SER A 25 -2.70 -2.88 1.66
C SER A 25 -2.30 -3.78 0.49
N SER A 26 -2.72 -5.04 0.54
CA SER A 26 -2.22 -6.11 -0.32
C SER A 26 -3.38 -6.93 -0.85
N PHE A 27 -3.37 -7.18 -2.16
CA PHE A 27 -4.30 -8.10 -2.82
C PHE A 27 -3.63 -9.46 -2.94
N THR A 28 -4.24 -10.47 -2.34
CA THR A 28 -3.72 -11.84 -2.32
C THR A 28 -4.71 -12.75 -3.01
N THR A 29 -4.19 -13.65 -3.84
CA THR A 29 -4.95 -14.73 -4.46
C THR A 29 -4.33 -16.06 -4.09
N VAL A 30 -5.17 -16.97 -3.58
CA VAL A 30 -4.79 -18.34 -3.24
C VAL A 30 -5.50 -19.28 -4.23
N VAL A 31 -4.71 -19.95 -5.07
CA VAL A 31 -5.18 -21.00 -5.98
C VAL A 31 -4.72 -22.34 -5.41
N GLN A 32 -5.68 -23.23 -5.10
CA GLN A 32 -5.37 -24.59 -4.72
C GLN A 32 -5.24 -25.46 -5.97
N LEU A 33 -4.08 -26.11 -6.12
CA LEU A 33 -3.81 -27.02 -7.22
C LEU A 33 -4.15 -28.46 -6.81
N PRO A 34 -4.68 -29.28 -7.71
CA PRO A 34 -4.79 -30.72 -7.47
C PRO A 34 -3.39 -31.34 -7.33
N GLU A 35 -3.30 -32.47 -6.63
CA GLU A 35 -2.08 -33.26 -6.61
C GLU A 35 -1.71 -33.70 -8.03
N ALA A 36 -0.43 -33.55 -8.37
CA ALA A 36 0.13 -33.95 -9.65
C ALA A 36 1.37 -34.80 -9.45
N PHE A 37 1.61 -35.76 -10.35
CA PHE A 37 2.83 -36.55 -10.32
C PHE A 37 4.03 -35.68 -10.66
N VAL A 38 5.11 -35.80 -9.90
CA VAL A 38 6.35 -35.01 -10.08
C VAL A 38 6.98 -35.18 -11.47
N ARG A 39 6.65 -36.26 -12.18
CA ARG A 39 7.15 -36.55 -13.53
C ARG A 39 6.39 -35.83 -14.63
N ASP A 40 5.23 -35.25 -14.30
CA ASP A 40 4.36 -34.59 -15.26
C ASP A 40 4.53 -33.06 -15.15
N THR A 41 4.66 -32.39 -16.28
CA THR A 41 4.66 -30.93 -16.32
C THR A 41 3.24 -30.42 -16.11
N THR A 42 3.02 -29.66 -15.03
CA THR A 42 1.76 -28.97 -14.76
C THR A 42 1.92 -27.48 -15.03
N THR A 43 1.04 -26.91 -15.86
CA THR A 43 1.01 -25.48 -16.15
C THR A 43 -0.18 -24.85 -15.44
N LEU A 44 0.08 -23.79 -14.66
CA LEU A 44 -0.95 -22.93 -14.10
C LEU A 44 -1.04 -21.65 -14.94
N GLU A 45 -2.21 -21.38 -15.49
CA GLU A 45 -2.52 -20.13 -16.16
C GLU A 45 -3.45 -19.28 -15.29
N VAL A 46 -3.01 -18.06 -14.99
CA VAL A 46 -3.77 -17.07 -14.22
C VAL A 46 -4.02 -15.87 -15.11
N THR A 47 -5.29 -15.54 -15.30
CA THR A 47 -5.70 -14.39 -16.13
C THR A 47 -6.29 -13.30 -15.24
N PHE A 48 -5.70 -12.11 -15.32
CA PHE A 48 -6.24 -10.90 -14.72
C PHE A 48 -7.07 -10.12 -15.75
N PRO A 49 -8.14 -9.42 -15.34
CA PRO A 49 -8.84 -8.50 -16.23
C PRO A 49 -7.86 -7.42 -16.72
N ALA A 50 -7.90 -7.06 -18.01
CA ALA A 50 -7.03 -6.03 -18.58
C ALA A 50 -7.12 -4.68 -17.84
N ALA A 51 -8.28 -4.37 -17.25
CA ALA A 51 -8.46 -3.18 -16.41
C ALA A 51 -7.56 -3.14 -15.15
N MET A 52 -6.94 -4.26 -14.75
CA MET A 52 -5.99 -4.27 -13.63
C MET A 52 -4.61 -3.70 -13.98
N ASP A 53 -4.19 -3.74 -15.25
CA ASP A 53 -2.92 -3.13 -15.67
C ASP A 53 -2.97 -1.60 -15.49
N ASP A 54 -4.16 -1.00 -15.59
CA ASP A 54 -4.40 0.43 -15.40
C ASP A 54 -4.50 0.85 -13.92
N LEU A 55 -4.65 -0.08 -12.97
CA LEU A 55 -4.91 0.25 -11.56
C LEU A 55 -3.71 0.84 -10.81
N ARG A 56 -2.53 0.93 -11.43
CA ARG A 56 -1.28 1.51 -10.86
C ARG A 56 -1.05 1.06 -9.42
N LEU A 57 -1.19 -0.25 -9.17
CA LEU A 57 -1.00 -0.86 -7.86
C LEU A 57 0.48 -0.85 -7.42
N ASP A 58 1.39 -0.62 -8.36
CA ASP A 58 2.82 -0.54 -8.10
C ASP A 58 3.15 0.53 -7.07
N GLY A 59 3.82 0.12 -6.00
CA GLY A 59 4.25 1.01 -4.92
C GLY A 59 3.15 1.43 -3.95
N MET A 60 1.87 1.08 -4.20
CA MET A 60 0.73 1.46 -3.36
C MET A 60 0.93 1.04 -1.90
N ARG A 61 1.35 -0.21 -1.67
CA ARG A 61 1.69 -0.73 -0.32
C ARG A 61 2.71 0.15 0.40
N GLY A 62 3.73 0.62 -0.33
CA GLY A 62 4.75 1.51 0.20
C GLY A 62 4.20 2.91 0.51
N TYR A 63 3.38 3.47 -0.38
CA TYR A 63 2.72 4.76 -0.15
C TYR A 63 1.80 4.72 1.06
N THR A 64 0.95 3.70 1.20
CA THR A 64 0.05 3.55 2.36
C THR A 64 0.85 3.40 3.65
N ALA A 65 1.92 2.59 3.65
CA ALA A 65 2.76 2.41 4.83
C ALA A 65 3.45 3.72 5.27
N ARG A 66 3.94 4.50 4.30
CA ARG A 66 4.52 5.83 4.55
C ARG A 66 3.50 6.81 5.11
N LEU A 67 2.31 6.83 4.54
CA LEU A 67 1.23 7.69 4.98
C LEU A 67 0.79 7.37 6.41
N HIS A 68 0.61 6.08 6.74
CA HIS A 68 0.28 5.63 8.09
C HIS A 68 1.34 6.08 9.09
N ARG A 69 2.61 5.89 8.77
CA ARG A 69 3.71 6.30 9.66
C ARG A 69 3.85 7.81 9.77
N GLY A 70 3.61 8.55 8.70
CA GLY A 70 3.50 10.01 8.72
C GLY A 70 2.38 10.47 9.66
N MET A 71 1.21 9.85 9.55
CA MET A 71 0.06 10.10 10.42
C MET A 71 0.40 9.83 11.90
N ASP A 72 1.08 8.72 12.21
CA ASP A 72 1.51 8.41 13.58
C ASP A 72 2.47 9.46 14.15
N LEU A 73 3.36 10.01 13.32
CA LEU A 73 4.28 11.07 13.72
C LEU A 73 3.53 12.40 13.95
N LEU A 74 2.59 12.75 13.06
CA LEU A 74 1.79 13.97 13.16
C LEU A 74 0.75 13.90 14.27
N ASN A 75 0.26 12.71 14.64
CA ASN A 75 -0.60 12.53 15.81
C ASN A 75 0.05 13.00 17.12
N SER A 76 1.38 13.13 17.18
CA SER A 76 2.04 13.75 18.33
C SER A 76 1.87 15.28 18.40
N LEU A 77 1.40 15.92 17.33
CA LEU A 77 1.14 17.36 17.22
C LEU A 77 -0.32 17.75 17.49
N TRP A 78 -1.18 16.79 17.85
CA TRP A 78 -2.63 17.00 17.97
C TRP A 78 -3.07 18.11 18.93
N GLU A 79 -2.20 18.51 19.87
CA GLU A 79 -2.45 19.64 20.80
C GLU A 79 -2.27 21.00 20.13
N ASP A 80 -1.42 21.08 19.11
CA ASP A 80 -1.04 22.32 18.42
C ASP A 80 -1.78 22.49 17.09
N ASP A 81 -1.96 21.42 16.31
CA ASP A 81 -2.68 21.45 15.04
C ASP A 81 -3.24 20.06 14.66
N TRP A 82 -4.20 20.05 13.73
CA TRP A 82 -4.88 18.86 13.26
C TRP A 82 -4.32 18.39 11.92
N THR A 83 -4.30 17.07 11.73
CA THR A 83 -3.87 16.51 10.44
C THR A 83 -4.87 16.86 9.33
N PRO A 84 -4.45 17.25 8.12
CA PRO A 84 -5.37 17.67 7.07
C PRO A 84 -6.41 16.59 6.75
N GLU A 85 -7.67 16.98 6.52
CA GLU A 85 -8.75 16.04 6.17
C GLU A 85 -8.42 15.20 4.94
N THR A 86 -7.75 15.81 3.95
CA THR A 86 -7.21 15.14 2.75
C THR A 86 -6.29 13.98 3.11
N MET A 87 -5.47 14.11 4.15
CA MET A 87 -4.59 13.04 4.64
C MET A 87 -5.36 11.92 5.32
N ILE A 88 -6.39 12.26 6.11
CA ILE A 88 -7.30 11.28 6.72
C ILE A 88 -8.03 10.48 5.63
N ASP A 89 -8.49 11.15 4.58
CA ASP A 89 -9.15 10.53 3.45
C ASP A 89 -8.24 9.54 2.71
N LEU A 90 -6.97 9.90 2.49
CA LEU A 90 -5.98 8.99 1.90
C LEU A 90 -5.65 7.81 2.83
N TYR A 91 -5.55 8.04 4.14
CA TYR A 91 -5.29 6.99 5.13
C TYR A 91 -6.38 5.92 5.13
N GLN A 92 -7.63 6.32 4.90
CA GLN A 92 -8.77 5.42 4.87
C GLN A 92 -8.96 4.66 3.53
N THR A 93 -8.22 5.00 2.47
CA THR A 93 -8.37 4.39 1.13
C THR A 93 -8.34 2.87 1.18
N GLY A 94 -7.33 2.29 1.84
CA GLY A 94 -7.19 0.84 1.97
C GLY A 94 -8.43 0.18 2.60
N ARG A 95 -8.90 0.76 3.71
CA ARG A 95 -10.10 0.27 4.39
C ARG A 95 -11.37 0.41 3.53
N ARG A 96 -11.51 1.49 2.77
CA ARG A 96 -12.66 1.67 1.86
C ARG A 96 -12.65 0.63 0.75
N ILE A 97 -11.49 0.26 0.22
CA ILE A 97 -11.33 -0.80 -0.78
C ILE A 97 -11.64 -2.17 -0.17
N GLU A 98 -11.16 -2.46 1.04
CA GLU A 98 -11.49 -3.71 1.76
C GLU A 98 -13.01 -3.88 1.91
N LEU A 99 -13.73 -2.80 2.27
CA LEU A 99 -15.18 -2.83 2.45
C LEU A 99 -15.95 -2.84 1.13
N ARG A 100 -15.44 -2.15 0.10
CA ARG A 100 -16.08 -2.02 -1.22
C ARG A 100 -15.07 -2.26 -2.35
N PRO A 101 -14.69 -3.51 -2.62
CA PRO A 101 -13.70 -3.84 -3.65
C PRO A 101 -14.06 -3.33 -5.05
N GLN A 102 -15.35 -3.21 -5.36
CA GLN A 102 -15.85 -2.64 -6.62
C GLN A 102 -15.51 -1.16 -6.80
N ALA A 103 -15.13 -0.45 -5.74
CA ALA A 103 -14.70 0.95 -5.81
C ALA A 103 -13.18 1.09 -5.98
N ALA A 104 -12.42 -0.02 -6.02
CA ALA A 104 -10.95 0.00 -6.00
C ALA A 104 -10.33 0.95 -7.02
N GLU A 105 -10.78 0.90 -8.28
CA GLU A 105 -10.28 1.77 -9.34
C GLU A 105 -10.41 3.25 -8.98
N ARG A 106 -11.61 3.67 -8.58
CA ARG A 106 -11.86 5.06 -8.19
C ARG A 106 -11.03 5.46 -6.97
N GLU A 107 -10.99 4.63 -5.94
CA GLU A 107 -10.26 4.90 -4.69
C GLU A 107 -8.75 5.02 -4.94
N LEU A 108 -8.17 4.18 -5.81
CA LEU A 108 -6.76 4.21 -6.17
C LEU A 108 -6.41 5.41 -7.05
N THR A 109 -7.27 5.75 -8.02
CA THR A 109 -7.09 6.96 -8.84
C THR A 109 -7.13 8.20 -7.98
N THR A 110 -8.14 8.35 -7.12
CA THR A 110 -8.21 9.46 -6.17
C THR A 110 -7.01 9.48 -5.23
N PHE A 111 -6.53 8.33 -4.77
CA PHE A 111 -5.32 8.27 -3.94
C PHE A 111 -4.09 8.84 -4.66
N HIS A 112 -3.86 8.43 -5.91
CA HIS A 112 -2.71 8.90 -6.69
C HIS A 112 -2.82 10.39 -7.03
N ASP A 113 -4.02 10.89 -7.31
CA ASP A 113 -4.24 12.28 -7.68
C ASP A 113 -4.10 13.24 -6.48
N GLU A 114 -4.57 12.82 -5.29
CA GLU A 114 -4.57 13.66 -4.09
C GLU A 114 -3.28 13.54 -3.25
N LEU A 115 -2.49 12.47 -3.41
CA LEU A 115 -1.25 12.28 -2.65
C LEU A 115 -0.27 13.47 -2.78
N PRO A 116 0.03 14.01 -3.98
CA PRO A 116 0.91 15.17 -4.09
C PRO A 116 0.38 16.38 -3.33
N ARG A 117 -0.94 16.62 -3.41
CA ARG A 117 -1.60 17.74 -2.73
C ARG A 117 -1.46 17.64 -1.22
N VAL A 118 -1.66 16.45 -0.64
CA VAL A 118 -1.46 16.23 0.79
C VAL A 118 -0.03 16.57 1.20
N LEU A 119 0.97 16.13 0.44
CA LEU A 119 2.37 16.41 0.75
C LEU A 119 2.70 17.91 0.69
N ASP A 120 2.04 18.67 -0.18
CA ASP A 120 2.17 20.13 -0.28
C ASP A 120 1.46 20.89 0.86
N GLU A 121 0.44 20.30 1.48
CA GLU A 121 -0.31 20.91 2.61
C GLU A 121 0.43 20.75 3.95
N LEU A 122 1.22 19.70 4.13
CA LEU A 122 1.91 19.40 5.40
C LEU A 122 2.86 20.47 5.93
N PRO A 123 3.63 21.21 5.10
CA PRO A 123 4.49 22.29 5.60
C PRO A 123 3.73 23.46 6.24
N ALA A 124 2.43 23.57 6.00
CA ALA A 124 1.59 24.63 6.55
C ALA A 124 1.03 24.31 7.95
N LEU A 125 1.25 23.09 8.45
CA LEU A 125 0.80 22.70 9.79
C LEU A 125 1.51 23.50 10.87
N GLU A 126 0.72 24.05 11.79
CA GLU A 126 1.23 24.72 12.98
C GLU A 126 1.76 23.66 13.99
N GLY A 127 2.91 23.89 14.62
CA GLY A 127 3.48 22.94 15.58
C GLY A 127 4.99 22.80 15.50
N ASN A 128 5.52 21.67 16.00
CA ASN A 128 6.96 21.44 16.04
C ASN A 128 7.52 21.16 14.64
N ASP A 129 8.15 22.17 14.02
CA ASP A 129 8.82 22.11 12.72
C ASP A 129 9.66 20.84 12.50
N ARG A 130 10.35 20.35 13.54
CA ARG A 130 11.18 19.15 13.45
C ARG A 130 10.34 17.89 13.29
N THR A 131 9.19 17.78 13.95
CA THR A 131 8.27 16.65 13.81
C THR A 131 7.60 16.66 12.44
N THR A 132 7.12 17.82 11.99
CA THR A 132 6.53 18.00 10.66
C THR A 132 7.53 17.64 9.56
N GLN A 133 8.76 18.15 9.63
CA GLN A 133 9.80 17.82 8.66
C GLN A 133 10.19 16.33 8.68
N ARG A 134 10.21 15.68 9.84
CA ARG A 134 10.46 14.23 9.94
C ARG A 134 9.35 13.42 9.29
N ALA A 135 8.08 13.81 9.47
CA ALA A 135 6.95 13.16 8.83
C ALA A 135 7.02 13.31 7.29
N ILE A 136 7.27 14.53 6.80
CA ILE A 136 7.44 14.82 5.36
C ILE A 136 8.59 13.99 4.77
N ASN A 137 9.77 14.01 5.38
CA ASN A 137 10.92 13.25 4.90
C ASN A 137 10.63 11.74 4.85
N HIS A 138 9.90 11.22 5.85
CA HIS A 138 9.51 9.81 5.84
C HIS A 138 8.55 9.47 4.70
N MET A 139 7.64 10.37 4.35
CA MET A 139 6.67 10.19 3.26
C MET A 139 7.28 10.31 1.87
N HIS A 140 8.38 11.06 1.72
CA HIS A 140 9.15 11.14 0.47
C HIS A 140 10.19 10.02 0.29
N SER A 141 10.57 9.31 1.35
CA SER A 141 11.62 8.28 1.26
C SER A 141 11.21 7.14 0.30
N PRO A 142 12.11 6.64 -0.55
CA PRO A 142 11.83 5.46 -1.36
C PRO A 142 11.77 4.21 -0.46
N PHE A 143 10.86 3.31 -0.79
CA PHE A 143 10.70 2.00 -0.13
C PHE A 143 10.87 0.90 -1.18
N ASP A 144 11.28 -0.29 -0.75
CA ASP A 144 11.33 -1.44 -1.65
C ASP A 144 9.92 -1.94 -2.02
N ARG A 145 9.86 -2.93 -2.93
CA ARG A 145 8.57 -3.56 -3.33
C ARG A 145 7.85 -4.24 -2.16
N ALA A 146 8.55 -4.56 -1.08
CA ALA A 146 7.99 -5.16 0.12
C ALA A 146 7.45 -4.10 1.12
N GLY A 147 7.51 -2.81 0.78
CA GLY A 147 7.07 -1.75 1.67
C GLY A 147 7.96 -1.62 2.91
N GLN A 148 9.24 -2.02 2.81
CA GLN A 148 10.27 -1.71 3.81
C GLN A 148 11.02 -0.43 3.41
N PRO A 149 11.44 0.41 4.37
CA PRO A 149 12.27 1.57 4.06
C PRO A 149 13.54 1.09 3.38
N LEU A 150 13.92 1.68 2.25
CA LEU A 150 15.27 1.44 1.73
C LEU A 150 16.27 2.00 2.75
N PRO A 151 17.42 1.34 2.94
CA PRO A 151 18.47 1.87 3.80
C PRO A 151 18.84 3.28 3.31
N ASP A 152 18.98 4.20 4.26
CA ASP A 152 19.31 5.60 3.98
C ASP A 152 20.74 5.67 3.40
N VAL A 153 20.82 5.72 2.07
CA VAL A 153 22.09 5.89 1.33
C VAL A 153 22.70 7.28 1.50
N SER A 154 22.04 8.19 2.24
CA SER A 154 22.55 9.54 2.54
C SER A 154 23.14 9.67 3.96
N ALA A 155 23.05 8.64 4.80
CA ALA A 155 23.76 8.63 6.07
C ALA A 155 25.26 8.38 5.79
N PRO A 156 26.18 9.30 6.13
CA PRO A 156 27.59 8.98 6.09
C PRO A 156 27.86 7.81 7.03
N ASP A 157 28.70 6.89 6.57
CA ASP A 157 29.12 5.67 7.26
C ASP A 157 29.80 6.04 8.59
N GLU A 158 29.03 6.24 9.66
CA GLU A 158 29.55 6.38 11.03
C GLU A 158 29.96 4.99 11.55
N ALA A 159 30.93 4.37 10.87
CA ALA A 159 31.59 3.16 11.34
C ALA A 159 32.99 3.06 10.73
N SER A 160 33.86 4.02 11.06
CA SER A 160 35.31 3.79 11.09
C SER A 160 35.99 4.92 11.86
N THR A 161 36.05 4.78 13.19
CA THR A 161 37.15 5.38 13.95
C THR A 161 37.84 4.24 14.67
N ASN A 162 39.07 4.01 14.24
CA ASN A 162 40.06 3.11 14.81
C ASN A 162 40.62 3.71 16.11
#